data_AF-A0A9D6SQF3-F1
#
_entry.id   AF-A0A9D6SQF3-F1
#
_cell.length_a   1.000
_cell.length_b   1.000
_cell.length_c   1.000
_cell.angle_alpha   90.00
_cell.angle_beta   90.00
_cell.angle_gamma   90.00
#
_symmetry.space_group_name_H-M   'P 1'
#
loop_
_entity.id
_entity.type
_entity.pdbx_description
1 polymer ?
#
loop_
_entity_poly.entity_id
_entity_poly.type
_entity_poly.pdbx_seq_one_letter_code
_entity_poly.pdbx_strand_id
1 'polypeptide(L)'
;MRTKQSGFTLIEIAIVLVIIGLLLGGVLKGQELITSARVRNLISQQDGVKAAYFGFLDRFRALPGDYTAATTNIAGISTAVCTGNGDGDGRIETAGASTPNENVLAWEHLSKAGFINGSYTCAAAESNATTPTNAFAVFLQLVWDNVFDPAAGTPRHNLKTGGQIPSDLLAEVDRKIDDGNAIGGIFRFSAYDGGAGAPVGSGTCYLAAAPNAWNATTPSANCGGATLF
;
A
#
# COMPACT_ATOMS: atom_id res chain seq x y z
N MET A 1 -53.10 38.95 -20.24
CA MET A 1 -52.20 38.59 -21.35
C MET A 1 -51.77 37.14 -21.16
N ARG A 2 -52.06 36.24 -22.10
CA ARG A 2 -51.51 34.87 -22.10
C ARG A 2 -50.14 34.92 -22.77
N THR A 3 -49.07 34.64 -22.02
CA THR A 3 -47.73 34.47 -22.55
C THR A 3 -47.68 33.17 -23.36
N LYS A 4 -47.33 33.24 -24.65
CA LYS A 4 -47.05 32.05 -25.46
C LYS A 4 -45.75 31.44 -24.94
N GLN A 5 -45.83 30.23 -24.38
CA GLN A 5 -44.65 29.45 -24.01
C GLN A 5 -44.02 28.92 -25.30
N SER A 6 -42.82 29.39 -25.64
CA SER A 6 -42.05 28.84 -26.77
C SER A 6 -41.55 27.45 -26.39
N GLY A 7 -42.02 26.42 -27.09
CA GLY A 7 -41.46 25.06 -26.95
C GLY A 7 -40.04 24.99 -27.52
N PHE A 8 -39.22 24.09 -26.96
CA PHE A 8 -37.89 23.80 -27.49
C PHE A 8 -38.00 23.14 -28.86
N THR A 9 -37.11 23.48 -29.78
CA THR A 9 -37.03 22.84 -31.09
C THR A 9 -36.41 21.45 -30.96
N LEU A 10 -36.78 20.55 -31.88
CA LEU A 10 -36.24 19.19 -31.90
C LEU A 10 -34.71 19.17 -32.07
N ILE A 11 -34.15 20.15 -32.80
CA ILE A 11 -32.72 20.26 -33.01
C ILE A 11 -31.97 20.74 -31.77
N GLU A 12 -32.56 21.64 -30.97
CA GLU A 12 -31.97 22.08 -29.69
C GLU A 12 -31.87 20.90 -28.71
N ILE A 13 -32.93 20.09 -28.59
CA ILE A 13 -32.90 18.90 -27.74
C ILE A 13 -31.91 17.85 -28.28
N ALA A 14 -31.81 17.67 -29.60
CA ALA A 14 -30.88 16.72 -30.19
C ALA A 14 -29.40 17.06 -29.88
N ILE A 15 -29.00 18.33 -30.01
CA ILE A 15 -27.63 18.76 -29.70
C ILE A 15 -27.33 18.60 -28.21
N VAL A 16 -28.29 18.94 -27.33
CA VAL A 16 -28.13 18.76 -25.88
C VAL A 16 -27.91 17.29 -25.52
N LEU A 17 -28.67 16.36 -26.10
CA LEU A 17 -28.49 14.92 -25.86
C LEU A 17 -27.14 14.40 -26.34
N VAL A 18 -26.64 14.89 -27.48
CA VAL A 18 -25.30 14.54 -27.98
C VAL A 18 -24.22 15.03 -27.02
N ILE A 19 -24.30 16.28 -26.56
CA ILE A 19 -23.32 16.84 -25.60
C ILE A 19 -23.35 16.04 -24.30
N ILE A 20 -24.54 15.74 -23.76
CA ILE A 20 -24.66 14.91 -22.55
C ILE A 20 -24.06 13.51 -22.78
N GLY A 21 -24.34 12.88 -23.93
CA GLY A 21 -23.77 11.57 -24.27
C GLY A 21 -22.24 11.59 -24.34
N LEU A 22 -21.66 12.62 -24.95
CA LEU A 22 -20.20 12.78 -25.02
C LEU A 22 -19.59 13.07 -23.65
N LEU A 23 -20.23 13.90 -22.84
CA LEU A 23 -19.77 14.20 -21.48
C LEU A 23 -19.83 12.96 -20.59
N LEU A 24 -20.92 12.18 -20.62
CA LEU A 24 -21.05 10.94 -19.86
C LEU A 24 -20.01 9.90 -20.31
N GLY A 25 -19.82 9.72 -21.62
CA GLY A 25 -18.78 8.84 -22.16
C GLY A 25 -17.36 9.26 -21.74
N GLY A 26 -17.08 10.56 -21.76
CA GLY A 26 -15.81 11.13 -21.32
C GLY A 26 -15.54 10.92 -19.82
N VAL A 27 -16.55 11.13 -18.97
CA VAL A 27 -16.43 10.94 -17.51
C VAL A 27 -16.18 9.48 -17.15
N LEU A 28 -16.91 8.54 -17.77
CA LEU A 28 -16.72 7.11 -17.52
C LEU A 28 -15.29 6.67 -17.88
N LYS A 29 -14.77 7.12 -19.03
CA LYS A 29 -13.39 6.81 -19.41
C LYS A 29 -12.38 7.49 -18.47
N GLY A 30 -12.66 8.72 -18.03
CA GLY A 30 -11.83 9.44 -17.07
C GLY A 30 -11.69 8.70 -15.74
N GLN A 31 -12.77 8.11 -15.22
CA GLN A 31 -12.76 7.33 -13.97
C GLN A 31 -11.91 6.05 -14.09
N GLU A 32 -12.00 5.34 -15.23
CA GLU A 32 -11.19 4.14 -15.50
C GLU A 32 -9.69 4.48 -15.57
N LEU A 33 -9.35 5.61 -16.18
CA LEU A 33 -7.96 6.10 -16.26
C LEU A 33 -7.39 6.44 -14.88
N ILE A 34 -8.18 7.08 -14.01
CA ILE A 34 -7.79 7.38 -12.63
C ILE A 34 -7.56 6.07 -11.86
N THR A 35 -8.47 5.10 -11.98
CA THR A 35 -8.36 3.78 -11.35
C THR A 35 -7.08 3.07 -11.80
N SER A 36 -6.82 3.05 -13.11
CA SER A 36 -5.59 2.48 -13.68
C SER A 36 -4.33 3.19 -13.20
N ALA A 37 -4.38 4.51 -13.00
CA ALA A 37 -3.26 5.28 -12.47
C ALA A 37 -2.98 4.93 -11.00
N ARG A 38 -4.02 4.75 -10.18
CA ARG A 38 -3.89 4.28 -8.79
C ARG A 38 -3.24 2.90 -8.71
N VAL A 39 -3.68 1.95 -9.55
CA VAL A 39 -3.07 0.61 -9.63
C VAL A 39 -1.59 0.71 -9.96
N ARG A 40 -1.21 1.48 -10.98
CA ARG A 40 0.21 1.66 -11.35
C ARG A 40 1.02 2.32 -10.24
N ASN A 41 0.45 3.30 -9.54
CA ASN A 41 1.11 3.97 -8.43
C ASN A 41 1.38 3.00 -7.27
N LEU A 42 0.41 2.15 -6.90
CA LEU A 42 0.59 1.13 -5.87
C LEU A 42 1.68 0.12 -6.24
N ILE A 43 1.67 -0.39 -7.48
CA ILE A 43 2.71 -1.32 -7.97
C ILE A 43 4.08 -0.63 -7.92
N SER A 44 4.18 0.58 -8.47
CA SER A 44 5.44 1.33 -8.50
C SER A 44 5.98 1.64 -7.09
N GLN A 45 5.09 1.92 -6.13
CA GLN A 45 5.47 2.14 -4.73
C GLN A 45 6.03 0.85 -4.11
N GLN A 46 5.38 -0.30 -4.32
CA GLN A 46 5.85 -1.59 -3.80
C GLN A 46 7.19 -1.98 -4.42
N ASP A 47 7.34 -1.86 -5.74
CA ASP A 47 8.58 -2.16 -6.45
C ASP A 47 9.73 -1.24 -6.01
N GLY A 48 9.45 0.05 -5.81
CA GLY A 48 10.43 1.02 -5.34
C GLY A 48 10.95 0.69 -3.94
N VAL A 49 10.07 0.34 -3.01
CA VAL A 49 10.46 -0.07 -1.66
C VAL A 49 11.19 -1.42 -1.68
N LYS A 50 10.74 -2.38 -2.50
CA LYS A 50 11.41 -3.67 -2.65
C LYS A 50 12.83 -3.51 -3.20
N ALA A 51 13.01 -2.65 -4.20
CA ALA A 51 14.33 -2.30 -4.72
C ALA A 51 15.21 -1.63 -3.65
N ALA A 52 14.66 -0.72 -2.86
CA ALA A 52 15.35 -0.08 -1.75
C ALA A 52 15.80 -1.09 -0.68
N TYR A 53 14.92 -2.04 -0.32
CA TYR A 53 15.21 -3.12 0.62
C TYR A 53 16.39 -3.98 0.16
N PHE A 54 16.36 -4.49 -1.08
CA PHE A 54 17.45 -5.31 -1.59
C PHE A 54 18.73 -4.51 -1.86
N GLY A 55 18.61 -3.23 -2.23
CA GLY A 55 19.75 -2.32 -2.36
C GLY A 55 20.45 -2.09 -1.03
N PHE A 56 19.69 -1.93 0.06
CA PHE A 56 20.23 -1.82 1.41
C PHE A 56 20.96 -3.11 1.82
N LEU A 57 20.33 -4.27 1.57
CA LEU A 57 20.93 -5.57 1.83
C LEU A 57 22.24 -5.79 1.07
N ASP A 58 22.32 -5.41 -0.20
CA ASP A 58 23.57 -5.55 -0.97
C ASP A 58 24.68 -4.63 -0.45
N ARG A 59 24.33 -3.39 -0.11
CA ARG A 59 25.29 -2.38 0.37
C ARG A 59 25.83 -2.67 1.77
N PHE A 60 24.94 -3.00 2.72
CA PHE A 60 25.29 -3.12 4.14
C PHE A 60 25.39 -4.57 4.61
N ARG A 61 25.00 -5.55 3.78
CA ARG A 61 24.95 -6.99 4.13
C ARG A 61 24.10 -7.28 5.37
N ALA A 62 23.09 -6.44 5.60
CA ALA A 62 22.15 -6.51 6.71
C ALA A 62 20.78 -5.96 6.25
N LEU A 63 19.72 -6.26 6.99
CA LEU A 63 18.40 -5.74 6.69
C LEU A 63 18.23 -4.31 7.23
N PRO A 64 17.43 -3.45 6.56
CA PRO A 64 17.07 -2.17 7.14
C PRO A 64 16.22 -2.39 8.40
N GLY A 65 16.43 -1.58 9.42
CA GLY A 65 15.80 -1.73 10.75
C GLY A 65 16.61 -2.62 11.68
N ASP A 66 17.07 -3.77 11.17
CA ASP A 66 17.88 -4.79 11.86
C ASP A 66 19.38 -4.44 11.96
N TYR A 67 19.83 -3.43 11.22
CA TYR A 67 21.26 -3.16 11.09
C TYR A 67 21.90 -2.61 12.39
N THR A 68 22.86 -3.35 12.93
CA THR A 68 23.52 -3.07 14.23
C THR A 68 24.50 -1.90 14.22
N ALA A 69 24.96 -1.47 13.04
CA ALA A 69 25.96 -0.40 12.89
C ALA A 69 25.44 0.82 12.10
N ALA A 70 24.13 1.01 12.05
CA ALA A 70 23.48 2.11 11.34
C ALA A 70 23.96 3.48 11.81
N THR A 71 24.04 3.72 13.12
CA THR A 71 24.50 5.01 13.69
C THR A 71 25.94 5.35 13.32
N THR A 72 26.76 4.35 13.02
CA THR A 72 28.18 4.52 12.66
C THR A 72 28.35 4.71 11.15
N ASN A 73 27.58 3.97 10.34
CA ASN A 73 27.81 3.86 8.90
C ASN A 73 26.83 4.67 8.05
N ILE A 74 25.75 5.20 8.64
CA ILE A 74 24.73 5.99 7.96
C ILE A 74 24.67 7.36 8.63
N ALA A 75 24.90 8.41 7.83
CA ALA A 75 24.87 9.78 8.33
C ALA A 75 23.43 10.21 8.66
N GLY A 76 23.25 10.89 9.79
CA GLY A 76 21.98 11.52 10.16
C GLY A 76 20.92 10.57 10.73
N ILE A 77 21.32 9.36 11.15
CA ILE A 77 20.49 8.50 12.01
C ILE A 77 20.28 9.21 13.35
N SER A 78 19.01 9.34 13.75
CA SER A 78 18.63 9.88 15.04
C SER A 78 18.94 8.88 16.16
N THR A 79 19.45 9.37 17.28
CA THR A 79 19.62 8.58 18.51
C THR A 79 18.90 9.20 19.71
N ALA A 80 18.10 10.25 19.45
CA ALA A 80 17.44 11.01 20.51
C ALA A 80 16.22 10.28 21.10
N VAL A 81 15.50 9.53 20.26
CA VAL A 81 14.29 8.77 20.63
C VAL A 81 14.53 7.26 20.60
N CYS A 82 15.54 6.84 19.85
CA CYS A 82 15.87 5.45 19.60
C CYS A 82 17.36 5.15 19.76
N THR A 83 17.70 3.87 19.81
CA THR A 83 19.09 3.43 19.66
C THR A 83 19.67 3.75 18.29
N GLY A 84 18.83 3.85 17.26
CA GLY A 84 19.21 4.05 15.86
C GLY A 84 19.75 2.78 15.18
N ASN A 85 20.12 1.76 15.95
CA ASN A 85 20.59 0.46 15.50
C ASN A 85 19.56 -0.64 15.82
N GLY A 86 19.44 -1.60 14.90
CA GLY A 86 18.73 -2.86 15.15
C GLY A 86 19.57 -3.85 15.96
N ASP A 87 19.05 -5.06 16.15
CA ASP A 87 19.71 -6.09 16.97
C ASP A 87 20.50 -7.14 16.16
N GLY A 88 20.29 -7.22 14.85
CA GLY A 88 21.07 -8.05 13.93
C GLY A 88 20.64 -9.51 13.91
N ASP A 89 19.40 -9.82 14.29
CA ASP A 89 18.86 -11.18 14.32
C ASP A 89 18.33 -11.66 12.96
N GLY A 90 18.34 -10.78 11.95
CA GLY A 90 17.89 -11.05 10.59
C GLY A 90 16.39 -10.87 10.39
N ARG A 91 15.69 -10.23 11.32
CA ARG A 91 14.24 -9.96 11.24
C ARG A 91 13.99 -8.47 11.31
N ILE A 92 12.77 -8.07 10.91
CA ILE A 92 12.33 -6.67 11.04
C ILE A 92 11.08 -6.72 11.88
N GLU A 93 11.21 -6.60 13.19
CA GLU A 93 10.13 -6.86 14.13
C GLU A 93 9.37 -5.59 14.55
N THR A 94 8.09 -5.76 14.90
CA THR A 94 7.24 -4.71 15.49
C THR A 94 7.30 -4.68 17.02
N ALA A 95 8.00 -5.62 17.64
CA ALA A 95 8.25 -5.69 19.08
C ALA A 95 9.46 -6.61 19.34
N GLY A 96 10.68 -6.05 19.29
CA GLY A 96 11.96 -6.76 19.44
C GLY A 96 12.88 -6.14 20.51
N ALA A 97 14.17 -6.51 20.52
CA ALA A 97 15.17 -6.00 21.48
C ALA A 97 15.64 -4.56 21.18
N SER A 98 15.25 -4.02 20.03
CA SER A 98 15.52 -2.67 19.56
C SER A 98 14.37 -1.73 19.96
N THR A 99 14.69 -0.70 20.75
CA THR A 99 13.75 0.37 21.10
C THR A 99 14.04 1.63 20.29
N PRO A 100 13.07 2.13 19.49
CA PRO A 100 11.76 1.57 19.15
C PRO A 100 11.87 0.56 17.98
N ASN A 101 10.74 -0.03 17.67
CA ASN A 101 10.55 -1.13 16.74
C ASN A 101 11.27 -0.99 15.38
N GLU A 102 11.76 -2.11 14.86
CA GLU A 102 12.60 -2.18 13.66
C GLU A 102 11.85 -1.86 12.39
N ASN A 103 10.56 -2.19 12.34
CA ASN A 103 9.70 -1.82 11.22
C ASN A 103 9.66 -0.29 11.01
N VAL A 104 9.83 0.50 12.08
CA VAL A 104 9.92 1.95 12.01
C VAL A 104 11.36 2.39 11.69
N LEU A 105 12.35 1.78 12.34
CA LEU A 105 13.77 2.04 12.05
C LEU A 105 14.14 1.76 10.59
N ALA A 106 13.50 0.77 9.96
CA ALA A 106 13.74 0.41 8.57
C ALA A 106 13.53 1.59 7.63
N TRP A 107 12.50 2.41 7.86
CA TRP A 107 12.24 3.59 7.03
C TRP A 107 13.27 4.70 7.26
N GLU A 108 13.74 4.89 8.49
CA GLU A 108 14.85 5.79 8.78
C GLU A 108 16.14 5.33 8.09
N HIS A 109 16.50 4.05 8.24
CA HIS A 109 17.68 3.47 7.61
C HIS A 109 17.65 3.62 6.08
N LEU A 110 16.51 3.30 5.45
CA LEU A 110 16.35 3.43 4.00
C LEU A 110 16.40 4.89 3.54
N SER A 111 15.78 5.82 4.26
CA SER A 111 15.76 7.24 3.86
C SER A 111 17.11 7.92 4.09
N LYS A 112 17.76 7.70 5.23
CA LYS A 112 19.08 8.28 5.54
C LYS A 112 20.22 7.67 4.73
N ALA A 113 20.09 6.41 4.31
CA ALA A 113 21.02 5.80 3.36
C ALA A 113 20.75 6.23 1.89
N GLY A 114 19.68 6.98 1.62
CA GLY A 114 19.36 7.52 0.29
C GLY A 114 18.69 6.53 -0.67
N PHE A 115 18.10 5.44 -0.17
CA PHE A 115 17.39 4.47 -1.02
C PHE A 115 15.94 4.88 -1.33
N ILE A 116 15.33 5.68 -0.46
CA ILE A 116 13.97 6.21 -0.66
C ILE A 116 13.94 7.72 -0.42
N ASN A 117 12.99 8.39 -1.06
CA ASN A 117 12.70 9.79 -0.81
C ASN A 117 11.93 9.97 0.50
N GLY A 118 12.19 11.08 1.17
CA GLY A 118 11.67 11.41 2.50
C GLY A 118 12.79 11.53 3.51
N SER A 119 12.45 11.99 4.71
CA SER A 119 13.37 12.02 5.84
C SER A 119 12.63 11.48 7.05
N TYR A 120 12.64 10.16 7.17
CA TYR A 120 11.99 9.49 8.28
C TYR A 120 12.92 9.45 9.49
N THR A 121 12.32 9.46 10.67
CA THR A 121 13.03 9.34 11.95
C THR A 121 12.32 8.31 12.81
N CYS A 122 13.06 7.55 13.59
CA CYS A 122 12.51 6.61 14.56
C CYS A 122 11.60 7.31 15.59
N ALA A 123 10.53 6.61 15.98
CA ALA A 123 9.70 6.95 17.12
C ALA A 123 8.99 5.69 17.64
N ALA A 124 8.39 5.77 18.83
CA ALA A 124 7.68 4.65 19.45
C ALA A 124 6.41 4.21 18.69
N ALA A 125 5.83 5.11 17.88
CA ALA A 125 4.62 4.84 17.12
C ALA A 125 4.77 5.34 15.68
N GLU A 126 4.07 4.69 14.76
CA GLU A 126 4.00 5.08 13.35
C GLU A 126 3.33 6.46 13.22
N SER A 127 3.92 7.32 12.39
CA SER A 127 3.42 8.64 12.06
C SER A 127 3.94 9.07 10.69
N ASN A 128 3.45 10.19 10.16
CA ASN A 128 3.97 10.77 8.91
C ASN A 128 5.46 11.14 8.96
N ALA A 129 6.04 11.29 10.17
CA ALA A 129 7.47 11.56 10.36
C ALA A 129 8.32 10.28 10.36
N THR A 130 7.71 9.11 10.51
CA THR A 130 8.43 7.84 10.69
C THR A 130 8.20 6.86 9.56
N THR A 131 7.04 6.96 8.89
CA THR A 131 6.54 5.90 8.02
C THR A 131 5.89 6.49 6.78
N PRO A 132 6.22 5.99 5.57
CA PRO A 132 5.53 6.40 4.34
C PRO A 132 4.07 5.98 4.35
N THR A 133 3.23 6.71 3.60
CA THR A 133 1.82 6.39 3.40
C THR A 133 1.51 6.00 1.96
N ASN A 134 0.42 5.27 1.79
CA ASN A 134 -0.14 4.94 0.48
C ASN A 134 -0.95 6.13 -0.06
N ALA A 135 -1.52 5.98 -1.27
CA ALA A 135 -2.34 7.02 -1.88
C ALA A 135 -3.62 7.39 -1.09
N PHE A 136 -3.98 6.61 -0.07
CA PHE A 136 -5.13 6.79 0.82
C PHE A 136 -4.71 7.31 2.20
N ALA A 137 -3.46 7.77 2.36
CA ALA A 137 -2.89 8.28 3.61
C ALA A 137 -2.84 7.24 4.76
N VAL A 138 -2.83 5.94 4.42
CA VAL A 138 -2.62 4.84 5.38
C VAL A 138 -1.16 4.41 5.33
N PHE A 139 -0.57 4.10 6.48
CA PHE A 139 0.85 3.75 6.55
C PHE A 139 1.17 2.46 5.80
N LEU A 140 2.34 2.42 5.17
CA LEU A 140 2.96 1.18 4.70
C LEU A 140 3.74 0.55 5.85
N GLN A 141 3.99 -0.75 5.78
CA GLN A 141 4.80 -1.42 6.79
C GLN A 141 5.71 -2.47 6.15
N LEU A 142 7.00 -2.38 6.46
CA LEU A 142 7.99 -3.40 6.16
C LEU A 142 8.27 -4.17 7.45
N VAL A 143 7.99 -5.47 7.47
CA VAL A 143 8.00 -6.26 8.70
C VAL A 143 8.23 -7.74 8.41
N TRP A 144 8.77 -8.46 9.38
CA TRP A 144 8.76 -9.91 9.46
C TRP A 144 7.60 -10.34 10.36
N ASP A 145 6.51 -10.81 9.78
CA ASP A 145 5.35 -11.34 10.52
C ASP A 145 4.53 -12.28 9.63
N ASN A 146 3.37 -12.71 10.13
CA ASN A 146 2.38 -13.49 9.39
C ASN A 146 1.00 -12.80 9.33
N VAL A 147 0.96 -11.45 9.33
CA VAL A 147 -0.29 -10.68 9.24
C VAL A 147 -0.73 -10.54 7.78
N PHE A 148 -0.90 -11.69 7.13
CA PHE A 148 -1.41 -11.86 5.79
C PHE A 148 -2.09 -13.22 5.66
N ASP A 149 -3.04 -13.33 4.74
CA ASP A 149 -3.74 -14.60 4.56
C ASP A 149 -2.93 -15.59 3.69
N PRO A 150 -3.07 -16.90 3.94
CA PRO A 150 -3.88 -17.50 5.00
C PRO A 150 -3.28 -17.25 6.40
N ALA A 151 -4.13 -16.84 7.36
CA ALA A 151 -3.79 -16.38 8.73
C ALA A 151 -2.94 -17.34 9.62
N ALA A 152 -2.55 -18.51 9.12
CA ALA A 152 -1.67 -19.47 9.78
C ALA A 152 -0.34 -19.69 9.02
N GLY A 153 0.04 -18.75 8.14
CA GLY A 153 1.30 -18.80 7.42
C GLY A 153 2.52 -18.71 8.34
N THR A 154 3.63 -19.30 7.89
CA THR A 154 4.95 -19.05 8.48
C THR A 154 5.29 -17.57 8.32
N PRO A 155 5.78 -16.88 9.36
CA PRO A 155 6.20 -15.49 9.25
C PRO A 155 7.27 -15.29 8.17
N ARG A 156 7.16 -14.20 7.43
CA ARG A 156 8.06 -13.82 6.34
C ARG A 156 8.26 -12.32 6.31
N HIS A 157 9.38 -11.88 5.76
CA HIS A 157 9.55 -10.48 5.39
C HIS A 157 8.53 -10.12 4.32
N ASN A 158 7.77 -9.08 4.62
CA ASN A 158 6.69 -8.64 3.76
C ASN A 158 6.58 -7.12 3.78
N LEU A 159 6.12 -6.58 2.67
CA LEU A 159 5.75 -5.17 2.52
C LEU A 159 4.23 -5.06 2.42
N LYS A 160 3.63 -4.39 3.39
CA LYS A 160 2.20 -4.12 3.45
C LYS A 160 1.88 -2.79 2.79
N THR A 161 0.83 -2.78 1.99
CA THR A 161 0.34 -1.59 1.27
C THR A 161 -0.41 -0.61 2.18
N GLY A 162 -0.73 -1.00 3.42
CA GLY A 162 -1.74 -0.35 4.25
C GLY A 162 -3.17 -0.72 3.83
N GLY A 163 -4.14 -0.28 4.61
CA GLY A 163 -5.58 -0.43 4.37
C GLY A 163 -6.19 0.66 3.48
N GLN A 164 -7.53 0.73 3.48
CA GLN A 164 -8.36 1.66 2.67
C GLN A 164 -8.16 1.56 1.15
N ILE A 165 -7.63 0.44 0.67
CA ILE A 165 -7.56 0.16 -0.76
C ILE A 165 -8.79 -0.68 -1.14
N PRO A 166 -9.61 -0.24 -2.11
CA PRO A 166 -10.71 -1.04 -2.62
C PRO A 166 -10.30 -2.43 -3.12
N SER A 167 -11.10 -3.46 -2.87
CA SER A 167 -10.76 -4.85 -3.26
C SER A 167 -10.73 -5.07 -4.78
N ASP A 168 -11.49 -4.31 -5.57
CA ASP A 168 -11.42 -4.32 -7.04
C ASP A 168 -10.10 -3.73 -7.56
N LEU A 169 -9.58 -2.69 -6.90
CA LEU A 169 -8.25 -2.15 -7.17
C LEU A 169 -7.16 -3.18 -6.85
N LEU A 170 -7.25 -3.86 -5.70
CA LEU A 170 -6.32 -4.94 -5.34
C LEU A 170 -6.41 -6.13 -6.31
N ALA A 171 -7.61 -6.48 -6.79
CA ALA A 171 -7.80 -7.50 -7.81
C ALA A 171 -7.06 -7.17 -9.12
N GLU A 172 -7.03 -5.90 -9.51
CA GLU A 172 -6.31 -5.43 -10.70
C GLU A 172 -4.80 -5.29 -10.46
N VAL A 173 -4.36 -4.98 -9.24
CA VAL A 173 -2.95 -5.04 -8.84
C VAL A 173 -2.45 -6.47 -8.93
N ASP A 174 -3.11 -7.40 -8.25
CA ASP A 174 -2.75 -8.82 -8.17
C ASP A 174 -2.65 -9.45 -9.57
N ARG A 175 -3.68 -9.29 -10.41
CA ARG A 175 -3.65 -9.78 -11.81
C ARG A 175 -2.49 -9.22 -12.66
N LYS A 176 -1.88 -8.10 -12.27
CA LYS A 176 -0.73 -7.51 -12.98
C LYS A 176 0.61 -7.97 -12.45
N ILE A 177 0.70 -8.38 -11.19
CA ILE A 177 1.98 -8.69 -10.53
C ILE A 177 2.12 -10.16 -10.14
N ASP A 178 1.02 -10.91 -10.04
CA ASP A 178 0.99 -12.27 -9.50
C ASP A 178 -0.10 -13.14 -10.17
N ASP A 179 -1.06 -13.71 -9.42
CA ASP A 179 -1.94 -14.78 -9.90
C ASP A 179 -3.45 -14.47 -9.79
N GLY A 180 -3.83 -13.34 -9.19
CA GLY A 180 -5.22 -12.94 -8.96
C GLY A 180 -5.89 -13.64 -7.77
N ASN A 181 -5.16 -14.47 -7.02
CA ASN A 181 -5.61 -15.14 -5.81
C ASN A 181 -5.15 -14.38 -4.57
N ALA A 182 -6.11 -13.87 -3.80
CA ALA A 182 -5.83 -13.02 -2.65
C ALA A 182 -5.10 -13.73 -1.49
N ILE A 183 -4.97 -15.06 -1.50
CA ILE A 183 -4.25 -15.81 -0.47
C ILE A 183 -3.09 -16.63 -1.06
N GLY A 184 -2.88 -16.52 -2.38
CA GLY A 184 -1.89 -17.26 -3.17
C GLY A 184 -0.62 -16.46 -3.47
N GLY A 185 0.28 -17.06 -4.23
CA GLY A 185 1.45 -16.36 -4.78
C GLY A 185 2.28 -15.49 -3.82
N ILE A 186 2.79 -14.39 -4.35
CA ILE A 186 3.61 -13.37 -3.68
C ILE A 186 2.79 -12.19 -3.16
N PHE A 187 1.62 -11.88 -3.72
CA PHE A 187 0.80 -10.75 -3.31
C PHE A 187 -0.50 -11.23 -2.68
N ARG A 188 -0.61 -11.05 -1.36
CA ARG A 188 -1.71 -11.61 -0.55
C ARG A 188 -2.47 -10.54 0.18
N PHE A 189 -3.66 -10.86 0.62
CA PHE A 189 -4.43 -10.06 1.55
C PHE A 189 -3.66 -9.85 2.86
N SER A 190 -3.72 -8.63 3.39
CA SER A 190 -3.18 -8.28 4.70
C SER A 190 -4.25 -7.66 5.59
N ALA A 191 -4.29 -8.10 6.85
CA ALA A 191 -5.13 -7.56 7.90
C ALA A 191 -4.45 -6.41 8.68
N TYR A 192 -3.37 -5.84 8.15
CA TYR A 192 -2.66 -4.75 8.78
C TYR A 192 -3.52 -3.48 8.86
N ASP A 193 -3.69 -2.97 10.08
CA ASP A 193 -4.53 -1.82 10.38
C ASP A 193 -3.99 -0.51 9.79
N GLY A 194 -2.70 -0.22 10.01
CA GLY A 194 -2.05 1.00 9.53
C GLY A 194 -2.69 2.31 10.00
N GLY A 195 -3.50 2.28 11.07
CA GLY A 195 -4.20 3.43 11.63
C GLY A 195 -5.57 3.70 11.01
N ALA A 196 -6.09 2.77 10.19
CA ALA A 196 -7.34 2.91 9.44
C ALA A 196 -8.40 1.85 9.79
N GLY A 197 -8.14 1.00 10.79
CA GLY A 197 -8.93 -0.17 11.12
C GLY A 197 -8.53 -1.39 10.28
N ALA A 198 -8.26 -2.51 10.95
CA ALA A 198 -7.86 -3.77 10.31
C ALA A 198 -8.83 -4.20 9.17
N PRO A 199 -8.32 -4.43 7.95
CA PRO A 199 -9.09 -5.04 6.87
C PRO A 199 -9.67 -6.40 7.23
N VAL A 200 -10.81 -6.75 6.63
CA VAL A 200 -11.46 -8.07 6.81
C VAL A 200 -11.29 -8.90 5.54
N GLY A 201 -10.66 -10.06 5.67
CA GLY A 201 -10.30 -10.93 4.54
C GLY A 201 -11.48 -11.67 3.92
N SER A 202 -11.59 -12.96 4.26
CA SER A 202 -12.55 -13.90 3.66
C SER A 202 -14.00 -13.41 3.75
N GLY A 203 -14.70 -13.40 2.61
CA GLY A 203 -16.08 -12.95 2.48
C GLY A 203 -16.26 -11.43 2.39
N THR A 204 -15.19 -10.64 2.53
CA THR A 204 -15.22 -9.17 2.39
C THR A 204 -14.25 -8.72 1.31
N CYS A 205 -12.95 -8.77 1.57
CA CYS A 205 -11.92 -8.37 0.61
C CYS A 205 -11.64 -9.42 -0.47
N TYR A 206 -11.85 -10.71 -0.16
CA TYR A 206 -11.75 -11.79 -1.13
C TYR A 206 -12.86 -12.83 -0.92
N LEU A 207 -13.14 -13.61 -1.95
CA LEU A 207 -14.20 -14.62 -1.93
C LEU A 207 -13.81 -15.79 -1.02
N ALA A 208 -14.73 -16.24 -0.17
CA ALA A 208 -14.47 -17.39 0.70
C ALA A 208 -14.31 -18.70 -0.08
N ALA A 209 -14.98 -18.82 -1.22
CA ALA A 209 -14.89 -19.97 -2.10
C ALA A 209 -13.59 -19.93 -2.94
N ALA A 210 -13.02 -21.11 -3.20
CA ALA A 210 -11.93 -21.26 -4.15
C ALA A 210 -12.32 -20.64 -5.51
N PRO A 211 -11.43 -19.89 -6.18
CA PRO A 211 -9.99 -19.83 -5.93
C PRO A 211 -9.55 -18.73 -4.95
N ASN A 212 -10.44 -18.18 -4.11
CA ASN A 212 -10.13 -17.08 -3.17
C ASN A 212 -9.66 -15.80 -3.87
N ALA A 213 -10.18 -15.54 -5.06
CA ALA A 213 -9.96 -14.29 -5.77
C ALA A 213 -10.47 -13.09 -4.97
N TRP A 214 -9.85 -11.93 -5.19
CA TRP A 214 -10.31 -10.65 -4.66
C TRP A 214 -11.77 -10.36 -5.03
N ASN A 215 -12.51 -9.73 -4.12
CA ASN A 215 -13.92 -9.41 -4.32
C ASN A 215 -14.07 -8.16 -5.20
N ALA A 216 -14.18 -8.33 -6.51
CA ALA A 216 -14.38 -7.24 -7.46
C ALA A 216 -15.86 -6.96 -7.80
N THR A 217 -16.78 -7.89 -7.48
CA THR A 217 -18.22 -7.75 -7.81
C THR A 217 -18.93 -6.81 -6.83
N THR A 218 -18.63 -6.93 -5.54
CA THR A 218 -19.13 -6.04 -4.49
C THR A 218 -17.92 -5.53 -3.70
N PRO A 219 -17.19 -4.55 -4.24
CA PRO A 219 -15.91 -4.17 -3.68
C PRO A 219 -16.05 -3.59 -2.27
N SER A 220 -15.20 -4.07 -1.36
CA SER A 220 -15.03 -3.46 -0.04
C SER A 220 -14.04 -2.31 -0.13
N ALA A 221 -14.33 -1.20 0.53
CA ALA A 221 -13.47 -0.01 0.51
C ALA A 221 -12.23 -0.15 1.41
N ASN A 222 -12.26 -1.02 2.42
CA ASN A 222 -11.14 -1.22 3.34
C ASN A 222 -10.50 -2.59 3.18
N CYS A 223 -9.59 -2.69 2.21
CA CYS A 223 -8.72 -3.84 2.02
C CYS A 223 -7.24 -3.40 1.99
N GLY A 224 -6.36 -4.37 2.18
CA GLY A 224 -4.91 -4.18 2.11
C GLY A 224 -4.25 -5.44 1.55
N GLY A 225 -3.06 -5.25 0.98
CA GLY A 225 -2.22 -6.32 0.48
C GLY A 225 -0.86 -6.36 1.18
N ALA A 226 -0.21 -7.52 1.13
CA ALA A 226 1.17 -7.74 1.52
C ALA A 226 1.90 -8.42 0.36
N THR A 227 2.99 -7.81 -0.10
CA THR A 227 3.95 -8.45 -1.00
C THR A 227 4.99 -9.20 -0.16
N LEU A 228 5.05 -10.51 -0.32
CA LEU A 228 6.00 -11.39 0.34
C LEU A 228 7.31 -11.43 -0.47
N PHE A 229 8.44 -11.44 0.22
CA PHE A 229 9.74 -11.72 -0.39
C PHE A 229 10.64 -12.55 0.53
#